data_AF-A0A3P1WPJ8-F1
#
_entry.id   AF-A0A3P1WPJ8-F1
#
_cell.length_a   1.000
_cell.length_b   1.000
_cell.length_c   1.000
_cell.angle_alpha   90.00
_cell.angle_beta   90.00
_cell.angle_gamma   90.00
#
_symmetry.space_group_name_H-M   'P 1'
#
loop_
_entity.id
_entity.type
_entity.pdbx_description
1 polymer ?
#
loop_
_entity_poly.entity_id
_entity_poly.type
_entity_poly.pdbx_seq_one_letter_code
_entity_poly.pdbx_strand_id
1 'polypeptide(L)' 'WSGICHDQNVLNLYPWFNLLNEKGMKGIRESQGSQGEPFNLRQAEIIIGQGVTNAINGIMNVNQAVEYINARIRNETGA' A
#
# COMPACT_ATOMS: atom_id res chain seq x y z
N TRP A 1 -9.40 14.42 -15.44
CA TRP A 1 -9.21 15.40 -14.35
C TRP A 1 -8.03 16.33 -14.66
N SER A 2 -8.07 17.13 -15.74
CA SER A 2 -6.91 17.97 -16.14
C SER A 2 -7.06 19.48 -15.91
N GLY A 3 -8.20 19.97 -15.42
CA GLY A 3 -8.45 21.40 -15.24
C GLY A 3 -8.02 21.97 -13.89
N ILE A 4 -8.27 21.25 -12.79
CA ILE A 4 -8.10 21.77 -11.42
C ILE A 4 -6.62 21.96 -11.05
N CYS A 5 -5.73 21.11 -11.58
CA CYS A 5 -4.29 21.17 -11.33
C CYS A 5 -3.57 22.34 -12.01
N HIS A 6 -4.26 23.13 -12.85
CA HIS A 6 -3.72 24.33 -13.50
C HIS A 6 -4.36 25.62 -12.98
N ASP A 7 -5.26 25.54 -12.00
CA ASP A 7 -5.87 26.71 -11.39
C ASP A 7 -4.91 27.34 -10.38
N GLN A 8 -4.46 28.55 -10.67
CA GLN A 8 -3.47 29.27 -9.89
C GLN A 8 -3.95 29.63 -8.48
N ASN A 9 -5.26 29.83 -8.29
CA ASN A 9 -5.81 30.07 -6.95
C ASN A 9 -5.76 28.81 -6.09
N VAL A 10 -6.02 27.65 -6.69
CA VAL A 10 -5.93 26.34 -6.02
C VAL A 10 -4.49 26.04 -5.64
N LEU A 11 -3.53 26.30 -6.54
CA LEU A 11 -2.10 26.08 -6.27
C LEU A 11 -1.54 27.04 -5.22
N ASN A 12 -2.02 28.27 -5.15
CA ASN A 12 -1.61 29.24 -4.13
C ASN A 12 -2.10 28.85 -2.74
N LEU A 13 -3.31 28.29 -2.62
CA LEU A 13 -3.87 27.82 -1.35
C LEU A 13 -3.33 26.45 -0.93
N TYR A 14 -2.98 25.61 -1.92
CA TYR A 14 -2.46 24.26 -1.70
C TYR A 14 -1.18 24.01 -2.51
N PRO A 15 -0.02 24.57 -2.10
CA PRO A 15 1.24 24.44 -2.84
C PRO A 15 1.71 22.99 -3.04
N TRP A 16 1.28 22.09 -2.14
CA TRP A 16 1.54 20.64 -2.20
C TRP A 16 0.74 19.92 -3.30
N PHE A 17 -0.26 20.58 -3.90
CA PHE A 17 -1.10 19.98 -4.95
C PHE A 17 -0.32 19.71 -6.24
N ASN A 18 0.67 20.53 -6.58
CA ASN A 18 1.58 20.28 -7.71
C ASN A 18 2.36 18.97 -7.54
N LEU A 19 2.71 18.61 -6.31
CA LEU A 19 3.44 17.37 -6.00
C LEU A 19 2.61 16.12 -6.32
N LEU A 20 1.27 16.21 -6.25
CA LEU A 20 0.37 15.12 -6.64
C LEU A 20 0.37 14.89 -8.16
N ASN A 21 0.54 15.96 -8.94
CA ASN A 21 0.59 15.89 -10.39
C ASN A 21 1.94 15.34 -10.87
N GLU A 22 3.04 15.75 -10.23
CA GLU A 22 4.39 15.29 -10.55
C GLU A 22 4.61 13.80 -10.25
N LYS A 23 4.04 13.29 -9.15
CA LYS A 23 4.24 11.90 -8.72
C LYS A 23 3.18 10.92 -9.24
N GLY A 24 2.17 11.44 -9.94
CA GLY A 24 0.96 10.70 -10.26
C GLY A 24 0.14 10.43 -9.00
N MET A 25 -1.16 10.74 -9.03
CA MET A 25 -2.05 10.41 -7.91
C MET A 25 -2.23 8.89 -7.79
N LYS A 26 -1.31 8.25 -7.10
CA LYS A 26 -1.52 6.93 -6.53
C LYS A 26 -1.69 7.14 -5.04
N GLY A 27 -2.94 7.08 -4.58
CA GLY A 27 -3.27 7.00 -3.14
C GLY A 27 -2.85 5.65 -2.57
N ILE A 28 -1.58 5.28 -2.76
CA ILE A 28 -0.97 4.08 -2.20
C ILE A 28 -0.32 4.55 -0.91
N ARG A 29 -0.72 3.96 0.21
CA ARG A 29 0.05 4.06 1.44
C ARG A 29 1.33 3.26 1.21
N GLU A 30 2.36 3.93 0.71
CA GLU A 30 3.65 3.32 0.46
C GLU A 30 4.46 3.33 1.75
N SER A 31 4.85 2.16 2.23
CA SER A 31 6.00 2.04 3.14
C SER A 31 7.20 1.59 2.33
N GLN A 32 8.39 1.96 2.78
CA GLN A 32 9.63 1.48 2.17
C GLN A 32 9.89 0.05 2.66
N GLY A 33 10.11 -0.86 1.72
CA GLY A 33 10.61 -2.20 1.99
C GLY A 33 12.09 -2.18 2.40
N SER A 34 12.65 -3.34 2.71
CA SER A 34 14.07 -3.49 3.11
C SER A 34 15.08 -3.05 2.05
N GLN A 35 14.66 -2.96 0.78
CA GLN A 35 15.45 -2.48 -0.35
C GLN A 35 15.12 -1.04 -0.76
N GLY A 36 14.32 -0.32 0.02
CA GLY A 36 13.87 1.03 -0.30
C GLY A 36 12.72 1.10 -1.32
N GLU A 37 12.35 -0.03 -1.92
CA GLU A 37 11.23 -0.11 -2.85
C GLU A 37 9.90 0.17 -2.14
N PRO A 38 9.05 1.05 -2.70
CA PRO A 38 7.72 1.31 -2.15
C PRO A 38 6.83 0.09 -2.34
N PHE A 39 6.15 -0.34 -1.28
CA PHE A 39 5.12 -1.37 -1.37
C PHE A 39 3.79 -0.91 -0.79
N ASN A 40 2.70 -1.49 -1.30
CA ASN A 40 1.35 -1.12 -0.91
C ASN A 40 0.97 -1.66 0.47
N LEU A 41 0.98 -0.80 1.49
CA LEU A 41 0.60 -1.17 2.86
C LEU A 41 -0.83 -1.71 2.96
N ARG A 42 -1.76 -1.17 2.16
CA ARG A 42 -3.15 -1.63 2.19
C ARG A 42 -3.25 -3.10 1.77
N GLN A 43 -2.44 -3.49 0.79
CA GLN A 43 -2.38 -4.86 0.33
C GLN A 43 -1.77 -5.79 1.40
N ALA A 44 -0.71 -5.34 2.07
CA ALA A 44 -0.11 -6.08 3.19
C ALA A 44 -1.10 -6.28 4.35
N GLU A 45 -1.86 -5.25 4.73
CA GLU A 45 -2.92 -5.35 5.75
C GLU A 45 -3.97 -6.41 5.40
N ILE A 46 -4.41 -6.46 4.13
CA ILE A 46 -5.39 -7.44 3.66
C ILE A 46 -4.83 -8.86 3.77
N ILE A 47 -3.57 -9.07 3.38
CA ILE A 47 -2.89 -10.36 3.47
C ILE A 47 -2.80 -10.84 4.92
N ILE A 48 -2.36 -9.96 5.82
CA ILE A 48 -2.24 -10.26 7.25
C ILE A 48 -3.62 -10.59 7.83
N GLY A 49 -4.64 -9.77 7.54
CA GLY A 49 -6.01 -10.00 7.99
C GLY A 49 -6.57 -11.33 7.51
N GLN A 50 -6.28 -11.73 6.27
CA GLN A 50 -6.71 -13.02 5.71
C GLN A 50 -6.02 -14.19 6.42
N GLY A 51 -4.71 -14.11 6.67
CA GLY A 51 -3.98 -15.14 7.41
C GLY A 51 -4.49 -15.32 8.84
N VAL A 52 -4.73 -14.21 9.56
CA VAL A 52 -5.29 -14.23 10.92
C VAL A 52 -6.70 -14.81 10.93
N THR A 53 -7.56 -14.41 9.99
CA THR A 53 -8.94 -14.93 9.89
C THR A 53 -8.96 -16.43 9.63
N ASN A 54 -8.08 -16.91 8.74
CA ASN A 54 -7.97 -18.33 8.44
C ASN A 54 -7.47 -19.15 9.65
N ALA A 55 -6.57 -18.58 10.46
CA ALA A 55 -6.13 -19.21 11.71
C ALA A 55 -7.25 -19.30 12.75
N ILE A 56 -8.02 -18.22 12.93
CA ILE A 56 -9.17 -18.18 13.84
C ILE A 56 -10.24 -19.19 13.43
N ASN A 57 -10.49 -19.30 12.11
CA ASN A 57 -11.49 -20.22 11.57
C ASN A 57 -11.01 -21.69 11.50
N GLY A 58 -9.78 -21.99 11.93
CA GLY A 58 -9.22 -23.34 11.91
C GLY A 58 -8.94 -23.90 10.51
N ILE A 59 -8.94 -23.04 9.48
CA ILE A 59 -8.60 -23.42 8.09
C ILE A 59 -7.11 -23.75 7.98
N MET A 60 -6.28 -23.07 8.78
CA MET A 60 -4.84 -23.28 8.89
C MET A 60 -4.39 -23.12 10.34
N ASN A 61 -3.32 -23.80 10.74
CA ASN A 61 -2.71 -23.56 12.05
C ASN A 61 -1.88 -22.26 12.06
N VAL A 62 -1.48 -21.79 13.24
CA VAL A 62 -0.75 -20.52 13.39
C VAL A 62 0.55 -20.48 12.57
N ASN A 63 1.31 -21.58 12.53
CA ASN A 63 2.55 -21.64 11.78
C ASN A 63 2.29 -21.53 10.26
N GLN A 64 1.29 -22.24 9.77
CA GLN A 64 0.85 -22.15 8.37
C GLN A 64 0.35 -20.75 8.01
N ALA A 65 -0.34 -20.07 8.92
CA ALA A 65 -0.77 -18.70 8.70
C ALA A 65 0.41 -17.74 8.60
N VAL A 66 1.42 -17.89 9.46
CA VAL A 66 2.66 -17.08 9.40
C VAL A 66 3.42 -17.33 8.10
N GLU A 67 3.57 -18.59 7.70
CA GLU A 67 4.20 -18.94 6.41
C GLU A 67 3.45 -18.36 5.22
N TYR A 68 2.12 -18.48 5.22
CA TYR A 68 1.24 -17.91 4.19
C TYR A 68 1.40 -16.39 4.08
N ILE A 69 1.36 -15.68 5.22
CA ILE A 69 1.52 -14.22 5.27
C ILE A 69 2.88 -13.83 4.70
N ASN A 70 3.96 -14.47 5.16
CA ASN A 70 5.31 -14.17 4.72
C ASN A 70 5.51 -14.41 3.22
N ALA A 71 4.98 -15.53 2.69
CA ALA A 71 5.07 -15.85 1.27
C ALA A 71 4.30 -14.82 0.41
N ARG A 72 3.09 -14.45 0.83
CA ARG A 72 2.27 -13.44 0.14
C ARG A 72 2.92 -12.06 0.17
N ILE A 73 3.44 -11.62 1.32
CA ILE A 73 4.09 -10.31 1.44
C ILE A 73 5.32 -10.23 0.53
N ARG A 74 6.19 -11.25 0.53
CA ARG A 74 7.38 -11.26 -0.34
C ARG A 74 7.03 -11.13 -1.83
N ASN A 75 5.99 -11.83 -2.27
CA ASN A 75 5.51 -11.73 -3.65
C ASN A 75 5.00 -10.32 -4.00
N GLU A 76 4.35 -9.62 -3.05
CA GLU A 76 3.86 -8.25 -3.27
C GLU A 76 4.98 -7.19 -3.18
N THR A 77 6.01 -7.45 -2.38
CA THR A 77 7.14 -6.52 -2.21
C THR A 77 8.30 -6.78 -3.17
N GLY A 78 8.21 -7.79 -4.03
CA GLY A 78 9.25 -8.15 -5.00
C GLY A 78 10.59 -8.55 -4.38
N ALA A 79 10.56 -9.13 -3.16
CA ALA A 79 11.75 -9.47 -2.37
C ALA A 79 12.08 -10.97 -2.38
#